data_AF-A0A9P0K7E9-F1
#
_entry.id   AF-A0A9P0K7E9-F1
#
_cell.length_a   1.000
_cell.length_b   1.000
_cell.length_c   1.000
_cell.angle_alpha   90.00
_cell.angle_beta   90.00
_cell.angle_gamma   90.00
#
_symmetry.space_group_name_H-M   'P 1'
#
loop_
_entity.id
_entity.type
_entity.pdbx_description
1 polymer ?
#
loop_
_entity_poly.entity_id
_entity_poly.type
_entity_poly.pdbx_seq_one_letter_code
_entity_poly.pdbx_strand_id
1 'polypeptide(L)' 'MPIIFDGQLTAERYLQLLNNEINGFIEDLLLANQVDNYFQKVGSPPHNSHVAREHLNETFPEKCIGTNAPVQ' A
#
# COMPACT_ATOMS: atom_id res chain seq x y z
N MET A 1 -1.87 -10.04 -9.42
CA MET A 1 -2.36 -9.69 -10.77
C MET A 1 -2.18 -8.19 -10.96
N PRO A 2 -1.76 -7.67 -12.14
CA PRO A 2 -1.63 -6.23 -12.33
C PRO A 2 -3.02 -5.56 -12.31
N ILE A 3 -3.13 -4.46 -11.58
CA ILE A 3 -4.29 -3.56 -11.67
C ILE A 3 -3.98 -2.52 -12.73
N ILE A 4 -4.82 -2.45 -13.76
CA ILE A 4 -4.69 -1.51 -14.87
C ILE A 4 -5.94 -0.63 -14.87
N PHE A 5 -5.76 0.68 -14.93
CA PHE A 5 -6.85 1.65 -14.94
C PHE A 5 -6.52 2.83 -15.85
N ASP A 6 -7.56 3.53 -16.31
CA ASP A 6 -7.41 4.68 -17.20
C ASP A 6 -7.10 5.98 -16.44
N GLY A 7 -6.17 6.76 -17.00
CA GLY A 7 -5.76 8.07 -16.48
C GLY A 7 -4.59 8.01 -15.50
N GLN A 8 -4.30 9.14 -14.85
CA GLN A 8 -3.15 9.24 -13.95
C GLN A 8 -3.46 8.67 -12.57
N LEU A 9 -2.41 8.14 -11.92
CA LEU A 9 -2.46 7.78 -10.51
C LEU A 9 -2.40 9.06 -9.66
N THR A 10 -3.50 9.38 -8.98
CA THR A 10 -3.55 10.43 -7.97
C THR A 10 -3.46 9.83 -6.57
N ALA A 11 -3.20 10.66 -5.55
CA ALA A 11 -3.20 10.19 -4.15
C ALA A 11 -4.53 9.55 -3.76
N GLU A 12 -5.65 10.18 -4.12
CA GLU A 12 -7.01 9.68 -3.84
C GLU A 12 -7.27 8.34 -4.54
N ARG A 13 -6.93 8.23 -5.83
CA ARG A 13 -7.07 6.97 -6.57
C ARG A 13 -6.18 5.88 -5.98
N TYR A 14 -4.96 6.22 -5.59
CA TYR A 14 -4.07 5.26 -4.94
C TYR A 14 -4.66 4.74 -3.62
N LEU A 15 -5.25 5.61 -2.80
CA LEU A 15 -5.95 5.20 -1.58
C LEU A 15 -7.16 4.30 -1.87
N GLN A 16 -7.93 4.59 -2.92
CA GLN A 16 -9.04 3.72 -3.36
C GLN A 16 -8.54 2.35 -3.77
N LEU A 17 -7.42 2.27 -4.51
CA LEU A 17 -6.81 1.00 -4.88
C LEU A 17 -6.35 0.20 -3.66
N LEU A 18 -5.71 0.86 -2.67
CA LEU A 18 -5.29 0.22 -1.43
C LEU A 18 -6.47 -0.41 -0.68
N ASN A 19 -7.56 0.33 -0.52
CA ASN A 19 -8.73 -0.13 0.23
C ASN A 19 -9.55 -1.21 -0.48
N ASN A 20 -9.71 -1.12 -1.80
CA ASN A 20 -10.71 -1.91 -2.51
C ASN A 20 -10.10 -3.09 -3.28
N GLU A 21 -9.03 -2.82 -4.02
CA GLU A 21 -8.46 -3.79 -4.95
C GLU A 21 -7.31 -4.57 -4.28
N ILE A 22 -6.42 -3.86 -3.58
CA ILE A 22 -5.22 -4.43 -2.97
C ILE A 22 -5.56 -5.13 -1.65
N ASN A 23 -6.51 -4.62 -0.87
CA ASN A 23 -6.90 -5.20 0.41
C ASN A 23 -7.32 -6.68 0.28
N GLY A 24 -8.08 -7.04 -0.76
CA GLY A 24 -8.45 -8.45 -0.99
C GLY A 24 -7.24 -9.36 -1.21
N PHE A 25 -6.23 -8.91 -1.96
CA PHE A 25 -4.98 -9.65 -2.13
C PHE A 25 -4.17 -9.74 -0.83
N ILE A 26 -4.22 -8.69 0.00
CA ILE A 26 -3.55 -8.66 1.31
C ILE A 26 -4.23 -9.66 2.26
N GLU A 27 -5.56 -9.68 2.33
CA GLU A 27 -6.32 -10.61 3.16
C GLU A 27 -6.00 -12.06 2.81
N ASP A 28 -6.02 -12.41 1.52
CA ASP A 28 -5.67 -13.76 1.06
C ASP A 28 -4.22 -14.14 1.39
N LEU A 29 -3.27 -13.19 1.28
CA LEU A 29 -1.86 -13.41 1.61
C LEU A 29 -1.65 -13.58 3.13
N LEU A 30 -2.32 -12.77 3.94
CA LEU A 30 -2.23 -12.81 5.41
C LEU A 30 -2.92 -14.06 5.98
N LEU A 31 -4.03 -14.50 5.38
CA LEU A 31 -4.72 -15.75 5.74
C LEU A 31 -3.88 -16.98 5.39
N ALA A 32 -3.08 -16.92 4.32
CA ALA A 32 -2.32 -18.06 3.83
C ALA A 32 -1.09 -18.40 4.70
N ASN A 33 -0.48 -17.45 5.40
CA ASN A 33 0.60 -17.71 6.35
C ASN A 33 0.80 -16.54 7.33
N GLN A 34 0.94 -16.85 8.63
CA GLN A 34 1.33 -15.92 9.71
C GLN A 34 2.80 -15.45 9.56
N VAL A 35 3.19 -14.98 8.39
CA VAL A 35 4.53 -14.44 8.13
C VAL A 35 4.51 -12.95 8.46
N ASP A 36 5.64 -12.48 8.96
CA ASP A 36 5.89 -11.05 9.17
C ASP A 36 5.95 -10.33 7.81
N ASN A 37 4.79 -9.86 7.35
CA ASN A 37 4.63 -9.29 6.02
C ASN A 37 4.99 -7.80 6.01
N TYR A 38 5.83 -7.42 5.05
CA TYR A 38 6.22 -6.03 4.80
C TYR A 38 5.58 -5.51 3.51
N PHE A 39 5.17 -4.25 3.54
CA PHE A 39 4.66 -3.54 2.38
C PHE A 39 5.76 -2.69 1.74
N GLN A 40 6.15 -2.99 0.50
CA GLN A 40 7.19 -2.24 -0.21
C GLN A 40 6.57 -1.29 -1.25
N LYS A 41 7.02 -0.02 -1.27
CA LYS A 41 6.57 0.98 -2.27
C LYS A 41 7.71 1.78 -2.87
N VAL A 42 7.53 2.19 -4.12
CA VAL A 42 8.43 3.13 -4.83
C VAL A 42 8.01 4.58 -4.60
N GLY A 43 8.97 5.50 -4.57
CA GLY A 43 8.81 6.89 -4.11
C GLY A 43 8.04 7.86 -5.02
N SER A 44 7.03 7.40 -5.77
CA SER A 44 6.19 8.29 -6.58
C SER A 44 5.35 9.22 -5.69
N PRO A 45 4.99 10.44 -6.16
CA PRO A 45 4.21 11.38 -5.35
C PRO A 45 2.90 10.83 -4.77
N PRO A 46 2.07 10.06 -5.52
CA PRO A 46 0.86 9.44 -4.98
C PRO A 46 1.13 8.48 -3.80
N HIS A 47 2.20 7.68 -3.90
CA HIS A 47 2.59 6.71 -2.86
C HIS A 47 3.18 7.37 -1.60
N ASN A 48 3.61 8.64 -1.72
CA ASN A 48 4.19 9.42 -0.63
C ASN A 48 3.23 10.46 -0.07
N SER A 49 1.99 10.52 -0.59
CA SER A 49 0.96 11.40 -0.08
C SER A 49 0.68 11.13 1.41
N HIS A 50 0.18 12.14 2.12
CA HIS A 50 -0.16 12.01 3.54
C HIS A 50 -1.17 10.88 3.77
N VAL A 51 -2.26 10.90 2.99
CA VAL A 51 -3.36 9.93 3.11
C VAL A 51 -2.93 8.49 2.85
N ALA A 52 -2.01 8.27 1.89
CA ALA A 52 -1.48 6.94 1.63
C ALA A 52 -0.56 6.45 2.76
N ARG A 53 0.26 7.35 3.33
CA ARG A 53 1.16 7.00 4.44
C ARG A 53 0.40 6.67 5.71
N GLU A 54 -0.61 7.45 6.06
CA GLU A 54 -1.46 7.18 7.22
C GLU A 54 -2.13 5.81 7.09
N HIS A 55 -2.80 5.56 5.97
CA HIS A 55 -3.45 4.29 5.72
C HIS A 55 -2.47 3.11 5.81
N LEU A 56 -1.31 3.19 5.15
CA LEU A 56 -0.31 2.12 5.18
C LEU A 56 0.30 1.91 6.57
N ASN A 57 0.47 2.96 7.37
CA ASN A 57 0.94 2.82 8.75
C ASN A 57 -0.11 2.18 9.67
N GLU A 58 -1.40 2.40 9.41
CA GLU A 58 -2.49 1.74 10.13
C GLU A 58 -2.60 0.25 9.75
N THR A 59 -2.41 -0.08 8.47
CA THR A 59 -2.49 -1.48 7.98
C THR A 59 -1.21 -2.28 8.25
N PHE A 60 -0.03 -1.67 8.14
CA PHE A 60 1.29 -2.28 8.27
C PHE A 60 2.18 -1.45 9.21
N PRO A 61 1.84 -1.38 10.51
CA PRO A 61 2.58 -0.56 11.47
C PRO A 61 4.04 -1.00 11.56
N GLU A 62 4.96 -0.05 11.32
CA GLU A 62 6.41 -0.29 11.29
C GLU A 62 6.88 -1.36 10.30
N LYS A 63 6.05 -1.68 9.28
CA LYS A 63 6.32 -2.73 8.29
C LYS A 63 6.24 -2.24 6.85
N CYS A 64 6.29 -0.93 6.65
CA CYS A 64 6.41 -0.34 5.33
C CYS A 64 7.87 -0.02 5.00
N ILE A 65 8.33 -0.44 3.82
CA ILE A 65 9.68 -0.20 3.29
C ILE A 65 9.60 0.74 2.08
N GLY A 66 10.48 1.74 2.04
CA GLY A 66 10.66 2.63 0.89
C GLY A 66 10.67 4.11 1.27
N THR A 67 10.58 4.98 0.26
CA THR A 67 10.65 6.44 0.47
C THR A 67 9.53 6.91 1.42
N ASN A 68 9.87 7.70 2.45
CA ASN A 68 8.94 8.19 3.46
C ASN A 68 8.17 7.09 4.23
N ALA A 69 8.67 5.86 4.25
CA ALA A 69 8.17 4.78 5.08
C ALA A 69 8.91 4.75 6.44
N PRO A 70 8.31 4.17 7.49
CA PRO A 70 8.94 4.03 8.81
C PRO A 70 10.20 3.16 8.80
N VAL A 71 10.29 2.17 7.90
CA VAL A 71 11.49 1.33 7.72
C VAL A 71 12.22 1.76 6.46
N GLN A 72 13.53 2.07 6.57
CA GLN A 72 14.39 2.54 5.48
C GLN A 72 15.39 1.48 5.06
#